data_AF-A0A355U758-F1
#
_entry.id   AF-A0A355U758-F1
#
_cell.length_a   1.000
_cell.length_b   1.000
_cell.length_c   1.000
_cell.angle_alpha   90.00
_cell.angle_beta   90.00
_cell.angle_gamma   90.00
#
_symmetry.space_group_name_H-M   'P 1'
#
loop_
_entity.id
_entity.type
_entity.pdbx_description
1 polymer ?
#
loop_
_entity_poly.entity_id
_entity_poly.type
_entity_poly.pdbx_seq_one_letter_code
_entity_poly.pdbx_strand_id
1 'polypeptide(L)'
;QHVAFIGKFFETGNLNLKQTIAVAGSEVAKPGYYTTTVGAEVSGLLANNLSSDNVRVISGNVLTGTKIAKDGYLGIFDTQISVIPEGDHYELLGWLFPSYPRPTISSTLPISKFLKKTFKVNTNPHGEHRAYVVTGQYEKVMPMDIMPQQLIKSIMAKDLEQMENLGIYEVIEEDMALCEFVCTSKIDVQRVLSEGLKLMAEES
;
A
#
# COMPACT_ATOMS: atom_id res chain seq x y z
N GLN A 1 -3.83 -14.55 11.87
CA GLN A 1 -4.56 -14.48 13.16
C GLN A 1 -5.96 -15.11 13.07
N HIS A 2 -6.68 -14.94 11.95
CA HIS A 2 -8.05 -15.46 11.79
C HIS A 2 -8.17 -16.98 11.98
N VAL A 3 -7.21 -17.78 11.49
CA VAL A 3 -7.16 -19.23 11.74
C VAL A 3 -7.16 -19.56 13.24
N ALA A 4 -6.48 -18.76 14.07
CA ALA A 4 -6.48 -18.94 15.51
C ALA A 4 -7.84 -18.59 16.15
N PHE A 5 -8.56 -17.60 15.61
CA PHE A 5 -9.93 -17.31 16.07
C PHE A 5 -10.86 -18.48 15.81
N ILE A 6 -10.78 -19.09 14.62
CA ILE A 6 -11.54 -20.28 14.25
C ILE A 6 -11.22 -21.43 15.21
N GLY A 7 -9.93 -21.74 15.41
CA GLY A 7 -9.51 -22.79 16.34
C GLY A 7 -10.05 -22.59 17.76
N LYS A 8 -9.95 -21.36 18.29
CA LYS A 8 -10.43 -21.02 19.64
C LYS A 8 -11.94 -21.08 19.76
N PHE A 9 -12.67 -20.72 18.70
CA PHE A 9 -14.12 -20.86 18.65
C PHE A 9 -14.54 -22.34 18.77
N PHE A 10 -13.90 -23.23 18.03
CA PHE A 10 -14.18 -24.67 18.13
C PHE A 10 -13.77 -25.27 19.48
N GLU A 11 -12.68 -24.79 20.09
CA GLU A 11 -12.22 -25.26 21.40
C GLU A 11 -13.15 -24.81 22.54
N THR A 12 -13.60 -23.55 22.52
CA THR A 12 -14.29 -22.94 23.67
C THR A 12 -15.80 -22.77 23.48
N GLY A 13 -16.31 -22.94 22.26
CA GLY A 13 -17.69 -22.62 21.88
C GLY A 13 -18.01 -21.11 21.88
N ASN A 14 -17.04 -20.25 22.16
CA ASN A 14 -17.22 -18.81 22.32
C ASN A 14 -16.38 -18.04 21.29
N LEU A 15 -17.01 -17.06 20.64
CA LEU A 15 -16.31 -16.21 19.68
C LEU A 15 -15.35 -15.25 20.40
N ASN A 16 -14.07 -15.32 20.07
CA ASN A 16 -13.04 -14.42 20.61
C ASN A 16 -12.21 -13.81 19.47
N LEU A 17 -12.44 -12.53 19.22
CA LEU A 17 -11.80 -11.75 18.16
C LEU A 17 -10.66 -10.86 18.69
N LYS A 18 -10.08 -11.20 19.84
CA LYS A 18 -8.93 -10.50 20.39
C LYS A 18 -7.71 -10.77 19.52
N GLN A 19 -7.07 -9.70 19.05
CA GLN A 19 -5.97 -9.75 18.11
C GLN A 19 -4.80 -8.89 18.56
N THR A 20 -3.59 -9.24 18.13
CA THR A 20 -2.39 -8.44 18.35
C THR A 20 -2.06 -7.72 17.07
N ILE A 21 -1.98 -6.39 17.10
CA ILE A 21 -1.65 -5.58 15.93
C ILE A 21 -0.33 -4.84 16.13
N ALA A 22 0.35 -4.53 15.04
CA ALA A 22 1.50 -3.63 15.07
C ALA A 22 1.03 -2.17 14.89
N VAL A 23 1.44 -1.27 15.79
CA VAL A 23 1.28 0.17 15.59
C VAL A 23 2.67 0.74 15.32
N ALA A 24 2.87 1.25 14.11
CA ALA A 24 4.20 1.63 13.62
C ALA A 24 4.13 2.81 12.64
N GLY A 25 5.30 3.27 12.22
CA GLY A 25 5.46 4.38 11.29
C GLY A 25 6.29 5.51 11.89
N SER A 26 6.78 6.41 11.05
CA SER A 26 7.72 7.45 11.45
C SER A 26 7.13 8.50 12.39
N GLU A 27 5.79 8.57 12.47
CA GLU A 27 5.06 9.50 13.31
C GLU A 27 4.50 8.84 14.59
N VAL A 28 4.91 7.61 14.90
CA VAL A 28 4.56 6.93 16.15
C VAL A 28 5.70 7.07 17.15
N ALA A 29 5.41 7.60 18.33
CA ALA A 29 6.41 7.82 19.37
C ALA A 29 6.88 6.52 20.04
N LYS A 30 5.97 5.58 20.25
CA LYS A 30 6.22 4.26 20.85
C LYS A 30 5.69 3.15 19.93
N PRO A 31 6.41 2.83 18.83
CA PRO A 31 6.02 1.74 17.96
C PRO A 31 6.10 0.41 18.71
N GLY A 32 5.14 -0.48 18.46
CA GLY A 32 5.08 -1.75 19.18
C GLY A 32 3.84 -2.57 18.85
N TYR A 33 3.71 -3.68 19.55
CA TYR A 33 2.56 -4.57 19.44
C TYR A 33 1.53 -4.26 20.52
N TYR A 34 0.28 -4.14 20.11
CA TYR A 34 -0.83 -3.81 20.98
C TYR A 34 -1.91 -4.87 20.82
N THR A 35 -2.55 -5.24 21.93
CA THR A 35 -3.67 -6.18 21.89
C THR A 35 -4.97 -5.41 21.83
N THR A 36 -5.79 -5.71 20.82
CA THR A 36 -7.07 -5.06 20.56
C THR A 36 -8.11 -6.11 20.14
N THR A 37 -9.28 -5.68 19.68
CA THR A 37 -10.30 -6.53 19.04
C THR A 37 -10.42 -6.15 17.57
N VAL A 38 -10.87 -7.09 16.73
CA VAL A 38 -11.22 -6.80 15.33
C VAL A 38 -12.25 -5.67 15.26
N GLY A 39 -12.03 -4.70 14.36
CA GLY A 39 -12.92 -3.54 14.19
C GLY A 39 -12.80 -2.48 15.29
N ALA A 40 -11.78 -2.54 16.15
CA ALA A 40 -11.61 -1.56 17.20
C ALA A 40 -11.30 -0.15 16.66
N GLU A 41 -11.81 0.85 17.37
CA GLU A 41 -11.45 2.25 17.17
C GLU A 41 -9.96 2.48 17.51
N VAL A 42 -9.26 3.26 16.68
CA VAL A 42 -7.81 3.44 16.81
C VAL A 42 -7.40 4.57 17.75
N SER A 43 -8.32 5.45 18.14
CA SER A 43 -8.04 6.65 18.94
C SER A 43 -7.30 6.33 20.24
N GLY A 44 -7.72 5.28 20.95
CA GLY A 44 -7.07 4.83 22.19
C GLY A 44 -5.63 4.35 22.00
N LEU A 45 -5.29 3.82 20.82
CA LEU A 45 -3.93 3.38 20.47
C LEU A 45 -3.02 4.55 20.05
N LEU A 46 -3.62 5.60 19.51
CA LEU A 46 -2.93 6.79 19.02
C LEU A 46 -2.81 7.91 20.06
N ALA A 47 -3.66 7.90 21.09
CA ALA A 47 -3.65 8.90 22.16
C ALA A 47 -2.27 9.00 22.82
N ASN A 48 -1.69 10.21 22.79
CA ASN A 48 -0.34 10.50 23.31
C ASN A 48 0.77 9.63 22.70
N ASN A 49 0.55 9.05 21.53
CA ASN A 49 1.51 8.19 20.84
C ASN A 49 1.88 8.71 19.44
N LEU A 50 1.45 9.93 19.10
CA LEU A 50 1.79 10.61 17.85
C LEU A 50 2.94 11.61 18.07
N SER A 51 3.88 11.65 17.14
CA SER A 51 5.02 12.59 17.14
C SER A 51 4.69 13.94 16.49
N SER A 52 3.58 14.03 15.75
CA SER A 52 3.12 15.22 15.03
C SER A 52 1.59 15.24 14.96
N ASP A 53 1.01 16.43 14.82
CA ASP A 53 -0.43 16.60 14.63
C ASP A 53 -0.87 16.37 13.17
N ASN A 54 0.00 16.69 12.20
CA ASN A 54 -0.30 16.53 10.78
C ASN A 54 0.21 15.20 10.23
N VAL A 55 -0.63 14.17 10.34
CA VAL A 55 -0.27 12.78 10.04
C VAL A 55 -1.38 12.07 9.26
N ARG A 56 -0.97 11.15 8.41
CA ARG A 56 -1.83 10.15 7.78
C ARG A 56 -1.88 8.93 8.69
N VAL A 57 -3.09 8.56 9.12
CA VAL A 57 -3.36 7.28 9.78
C VAL A 57 -3.88 6.29 8.74
N ILE A 58 -3.28 5.09 8.72
CA ILE A 58 -3.58 4.04 7.75
C ILE A 58 -3.93 2.77 8.51
N SER A 59 -5.12 2.23 8.24
CA SER A 59 -5.47 0.85 8.58
C SER A 59 -4.75 -0.06 7.58
N GLY A 60 -3.85 -0.91 8.07
CA GLY A 60 -2.97 -1.73 7.23
C GLY A 60 -1.60 -1.09 7.00
N ASN A 61 -0.95 -1.48 5.89
CA ASN A 61 0.39 -1.03 5.53
C ASN A 61 0.36 0.18 4.59
N VAL A 62 1.52 0.79 4.34
CA VAL A 62 1.62 2.01 3.51
C VAL A 62 1.41 1.78 2.02
N LEU A 63 1.42 0.53 1.55
CA LEU A 63 1.31 0.16 0.14
C LEU A 63 -0.15 -0.13 -0.27
N THR A 64 -0.90 -0.81 0.60
CA THR A 64 -2.27 -1.30 0.32
C THR A 64 -3.32 -0.81 1.32
N GLY A 65 -2.89 -0.21 2.43
CA GLY A 65 -3.77 0.16 3.53
C GLY A 65 -4.70 1.32 3.21
N THR A 66 -5.76 1.43 4.00
CA THR A 66 -6.81 2.43 3.83
C THR A 66 -6.59 3.62 4.74
N LYS A 67 -6.71 4.85 4.20
CA LYS A 67 -6.74 6.07 5.01
C LYS A 67 -7.94 6.02 5.97
N ILE A 68 -7.67 6.20 7.26
CA ILE A 68 -8.70 6.33 8.28
C ILE A 68 -8.52 7.65 9.05
N ALA A 69 -9.58 8.10 9.72
CA ALA A 69 -9.50 9.20 10.66
C ALA A 69 -8.75 8.77 11.95
N LYS A 70 -8.34 9.73 12.79
CA LYS A 70 -7.68 9.44 14.08
C LYS A 70 -8.59 8.72 15.08
N ASP A 71 -9.89 8.88 14.91
CA ASP A 71 -11.01 8.20 15.58
C ASP A 71 -11.68 7.16 14.65
N GLY A 72 -10.97 6.75 13.59
CA GLY A 72 -11.41 5.71 12.69
C GLY A 72 -11.28 4.31 13.28
N TYR A 73 -11.62 3.32 12.48
CA TYR A 73 -11.66 1.92 12.88
C TYR A 73 -10.65 1.10 12.10
N LEU A 74 -10.09 0.09 12.76
CA LEU A 74 -9.23 -0.90 12.13
C LEU A 74 -10.05 -1.82 11.22
N GLY A 75 -9.58 -2.03 9.99
CA GLY A 75 -10.17 -2.97 9.04
C GLY A 75 -10.18 -4.42 9.54
N ILE A 76 -11.10 -5.22 9.01
CA ILE A 76 -11.31 -6.61 9.47
C ILE A 76 -10.11 -7.53 9.18
N PHE A 77 -9.43 -7.29 8.04
CA PHE A 77 -8.26 -8.05 7.61
C PHE A 77 -6.93 -7.40 8.02
N ASP A 78 -6.98 -6.17 8.53
CA ASP A 78 -5.79 -5.41 8.87
C ASP A 78 -5.24 -5.83 10.24
N THR A 79 -3.96 -6.17 10.26
CA THR A 79 -3.24 -6.54 11.49
C THR A 79 -2.20 -5.50 11.90
N GLN A 80 -2.24 -4.30 11.31
CA GLN A 80 -1.35 -3.21 11.64
C GLN A 80 -1.99 -1.84 11.40
N ILE A 81 -1.45 -0.83 12.06
CA ILE A 81 -1.74 0.59 11.84
C ILE A 81 -0.43 1.26 11.50
N SER A 82 -0.41 1.96 10.37
CA SER A 82 0.75 2.72 9.91
C SER A 82 0.47 4.21 10.04
N VAL A 83 1.38 4.96 10.67
CA VAL A 83 1.27 6.42 10.79
C VAL A 83 2.47 7.11 10.15
N ILE A 84 2.21 7.89 9.11
CA ILE A 84 3.22 8.61 8.31
C ILE A 84 2.86 10.10 8.20
N PRO A 85 3.78 10.98 7.78
CA PRO A 85 3.46 12.38 7.55
C PRO A 85 2.47 12.52 6.39
N GLU A 86 1.53 13.46 6.49
CA GLU A 86 0.57 13.75 5.41
C GLU A 86 1.32 14.26 4.16
N GLY A 87 2.28 15.18 4.30
CA GLY A 87 3.11 15.64 3.16
C GLY A 87 2.43 16.65 2.25
N ASP A 88 1.51 17.44 2.80
CA ASP A 88 0.74 18.54 2.20
C ASP A 88 1.58 19.80 1.88
N HIS A 89 2.88 19.65 1.65
CA HIS A 89 3.78 20.73 1.30
C HIS A 89 3.98 20.83 -0.22
N TYR A 90 3.93 22.05 -0.73
CA TYR A 90 4.24 22.34 -2.12
C TYR A 90 5.74 22.16 -2.38
N GLU A 91 6.09 21.45 -3.45
CA GLU A 91 7.47 21.26 -3.89
C GLU A 91 7.78 22.14 -5.10
N LEU A 92 8.61 23.16 -4.89
CA LEU A 92 9.10 24.03 -5.95
C LEU A 92 9.93 23.19 -6.94
N LEU A 93 9.49 23.14 -8.22
CA LEU A 93 10.12 22.38 -9.32
C LEU A 93 10.00 20.83 -9.23
N GLY A 94 9.13 20.29 -8.37
CA GLY A 94 8.66 18.90 -8.39
C GLY A 94 9.76 17.83 -8.47
N TRP A 95 9.68 16.95 -9.48
CA TRP A 95 10.63 15.83 -9.67
C TRP A 95 12.06 16.27 -10.05
N LEU A 96 12.23 17.50 -10.55
CA LEU A 96 13.52 17.99 -11.04
C LEU A 96 14.48 18.32 -9.89
N PHE A 97 13.93 18.82 -8.78
CA PHE A 97 14.68 19.15 -7.57
C PHE A 97 13.98 18.55 -6.35
N PRO A 98 14.20 17.24 -6.07
CA PRO A 98 13.58 16.61 -4.92
C PRO A 98 14.05 17.31 -3.63
N SER A 99 13.08 17.78 -2.85
CA SER A 99 13.28 18.52 -1.60
C SER A 99 13.86 17.67 -0.46
N TYR A 100 13.78 16.34 -0.58
CA TYR A 100 14.27 15.38 0.41
C TYR A 100 14.68 14.05 -0.26
N PRO A 101 15.53 13.23 0.37
CA PRO A 101 15.92 11.93 -0.17
C PRO A 101 14.73 10.96 -0.21
N ARG A 102 14.52 10.28 -1.35
CA ARG A 102 13.39 9.37 -1.56
C ARG A 102 13.86 7.99 -2.02
N PRO A 103 13.11 6.93 -1.71
CA PRO A 103 13.31 5.65 -2.38
C PRO A 103 13.09 5.82 -3.88
N THR A 104 14.03 5.33 -4.69
CA THR A 104 13.92 5.34 -6.16
C THR A 104 14.61 4.11 -6.73
N ILE A 105 14.01 3.54 -7.77
CA ILE A 105 14.64 2.47 -8.57
C ILE A 105 15.47 3.07 -9.72
N SER A 106 15.16 4.30 -10.15
CA SER A 106 15.86 4.91 -11.26
C SER A 106 17.21 5.50 -10.85
N SER A 107 18.23 5.25 -11.67
CA SER A 107 19.57 5.82 -11.52
C SER A 107 19.66 7.31 -11.90
N THR A 108 18.58 7.90 -12.45
CA THR A 108 18.57 9.32 -12.85
C THR A 108 18.62 10.31 -11.69
N LEU A 109 18.33 9.88 -10.45
CA LEU A 109 18.47 10.71 -9.26
C LEU A 109 19.70 10.25 -8.45
N PRO A 110 20.90 10.79 -8.72
CA PRO A 110 22.16 10.36 -8.10
C PRO A 110 22.20 10.58 -6.58
N ILE A 111 21.33 11.45 -6.05
CA ILE A 111 21.24 11.81 -4.63
C ILE A 111 20.91 10.59 -3.76
N SER A 112 20.07 9.67 -4.24
CA SER A 112 19.63 8.49 -3.49
C SER A 112 20.74 7.46 -3.23
N LYS A 113 21.77 7.42 -4.09
CA LYS A 113 22.86 6.43 -4.02
C LYS A 113 23.90 6.77 -2.94
N PHE A 114 23.95 8.02 -2.49
CA PHE A 114 24.94 8.54 -1.54
C PHE A 114 24.40 8.82 -0.13
N LEU A 115 23.08 8.78 0.07
CA LEU A 115 22.43 9.06 1.36
C LEU A 115 21.97 7.78 2.07
N LYS A 116 21.90 7.82 3.42
CA LYS A 116 21.48 6.71 4.28
C LYS A 116 20.17 6.08 3.79
N LYS A 117 20.08 4.74 3.82
CA LYS A 117 18.95 3.92 3.34
C LYS A 117 17.62 4.09 4.11
N THR A 118 17.53 5.00 5.07
CA THR A 118 16.33 5.23 5.90
C THR A 118 15.63 6.48 5.41
N PHE A 119 14.39 6.33 4.94
CA PHE A 119 13.60 7.42 4.38
C PHE A 119 12.37 7.69 5.25
N LYS A 120 12.08 8.97 5.48
CA LYS A 120 10.81 9.43 6.05
C LYS A 120 9.88 9.78 4.89
N VAL A 121 9.12 8.79 4.43
CA VAL A 121 8.21 8.91 3.28
C VAL A 121 6.88 9.51 3.73
N ASN A 122 6.26 10.36 2.89
CA ASN A 122 4.97 10.99 3.13
C ASN A 122 3.96 10.60 2.03
N THR A 123 2.75 11.18 2.03
CA THR A 123 1.69 10.81 1.05
C THR A 123 1.71 11.61 -0.26
N ASN A 124 2.72 12.45 -0.48
CA ASN A 124 2.78 13.31 -1.66
C ASN A 124 3.13 12.49 -2.92
N PRO A 125 2.37 12.62 -4.03
CA PRO A 125 2.61 11.84 -5.26
C PRO A 125 3.90 12.25 -6.01
N HIS A 126 4.43 13.44 -5.73
CA HIS A 126 5.67 13.98 -6.31
C HIS A 126 5.69 13.98 -7.84
N GLY A 127 4.54 14.29 -8.43
CA GLY A 127 4.34 14.31 -9.87
C GLY A 127 2.86 14.20 -10.19
N GLU A 128 2.57 14.10 -11.49
CA GLU A 128 1.23 13.97 -12.04
C GLU A 128 1.11 12.66 -12.83
N HIS A 129 -0.12 12.25 -13.10
CA HIS A 129 -0.40 11.13 -14.00
C HIS A 129 0.18 11.41 -15.40
N ARG A 130 0.81 10.39 -15.99
CA ARG A 130 1.39 10.46 -17.34
C ARG A 130 0.92 9.29 -18.17
N ALA A 131 1.16 9.37 -19.47
CA ALA A 131 0.95 8.25 -20.37
C ALA A 131 1.65 6.99 -19.82
N TYR A 132 0.98 5.85 -19.93
CA TYR A 132 1.52 4.57 -19.50
C TYR A 132 2.66 4.14 -20.44
N VAL A 133 3.83 3.81 -19.88
CA VAL A 133 5.02 3.42 -20.64
C VAL A 133 5.56 2.09 -20.13
N VAL A 134 5.84 1.17 -21.06
CA VAL A 134 6.44 -0.14 -20.76
C VAL A 134 7.96 0.03 -20.65
N THR A 135 8.44 0.18 -19.42
CA THR A 135 9.85 0.48 -19.08
C THR A 135 10.63 -0.70 -18.48
N GLY A 136 9.98 -1.83 -18.23
CA GLY A 136 10.56 -2.99 -17.54
C GLY A 136 10.76 -2.80 -16.03
N GLN A 137 10.04 -1.86 -15.40
CA GLN A 137 10.23 -1.51 -13.98
C GLN A 137 9.45 -2.42 -13.04
N TYR A 138 8.27 -2.89 -13.45
CA TYR A 138 7.42 -3.73 -12.59
C TYR A 138 8.06 -5.12 -12.43
N GLU A 139 8.68 -5.62 -13.49
CA GLU A 139 9.39 -6.91 -13.54
C GLU A 139 10.55 -6.97 -12.53
N LYS A 140 11.06 -5.83 -12.07
CA LYS A 140 12.13 -5.78 -11.04
C LYS A 140 11.62 -5.99 -9.63
N VAL A 141 10.32 -5.81 -9.40
CA VAL A 141 9.68 -5.90 -8.09
C VAL A 141 8.57 -6.95 -8.02
N MET A 142 8.14 -7.47 -9.17
CA MET A 142 7.20 -8.58 -9.27
C MET A 142 7.95 -9.91 -9.07
N PRO A 143 7.65 -10.68 -8.01
CA PRO A 143 8.32 -11.95 -7.76
C PRO A 143 7.72 -13.13 -8.54
N MET A 144 6.51 -12.98 -9.07
CA MET A 144 5.81 -14.03 -9.82
C MET A 144 6.22 -14.06 -11.28
N ASP A 145 6.08 -15.22 -11.92
CA ASP A 145 6.35 -15.43 -13.35
C ASP A 145 5.17 -14.95 -14.21
N ILE A 146 4.93 -13.63 -14.17
CA ILE A 146 3.94 -12.96 -15.01
C ILE A 146 4.58 -11.74 -15.67
N MET A 147 3.94 -11.20 -16.70
CA MET A 147 4.36 -9.96 -17.34
C MET A 147 3.51 -8.79 -16.83
N PRO A 148 3.80 -8.20 -15.65
CA PRO A 148 2.92 -7.24 -14.98
C PRO A 148 2.67 -6.00 -15.86
N GLN A 149 3.66 -5.50 -16.60
CA GLN A 149 3.42 -4.33 -17.45
C GLN A 149 2.49 -4.64 -18.63
N GLN A 150 2.58 -5.83 -19.21
CA GLN A 150 1.69 -6.25 -20.30
C GLN A 150 0.29 -6.56 -19.79
N LEU A 151 0.18 -7.16 -18.60
CA LEU A 151 -1.10 -7.43 -17.96
C LEU A 151 -1.86 -6.11 -17.74
N ILE A 152 -1.23 -5.13 -17.09
CA ILE A 152 -1.83 -3.82 -16.85
C ILE A 152 -2.19 -3.12 -18.16
N LYS A 153 -1.33 -3.21 -19.19
CA LYS A 153 -1.64 -2.67 -20.53
C LYS A 153 -2.88 -3.32 -21.14
N SER A 154 -3.01 -4.64 -21.01
CA SER A 154 -4.14 -5.41 -21.54
C SER A 154 -5.45 -5.07 -20.81
N ILE A 155 -5.37 -4.87 -19.49
CA ILE A 155 -6.50 -4.38 -18.68
C ILE A 155 -6.94 -2.99 -19.12
N MET A 156 -6.00 -2.06 -19.32
CA MET A 156 -6.31 -0.71 -19.82
C MET A 156 -6.92 -0.73 -21.23
N ALA A 157 -6.54 -1.71 -22.05
CA ALA A 157 -7.10 -1.93 -23.39
C ALA A 157 -8.44 -2.72 -23.36
N LYS A 158 -8.84 -3.26 -22.20
CA LYS A 158 -9.99 -4.15 -22.02
C LYS A 158 -9.94 -5.39 -22.93
N ASP A 159 -8.74 -5.92 -23.13
CA ASP A 159 -8.51 -7.13 -23.93
C ASP A 159 -8.58 -8.37 -23.03
N LEU A 160 -9.77 -8.99 -22.98
CA LEU A 160 -10.08 -10.10 -22.06
C LEU A 160 -9.21 -11.34 -22.33
N GLU A 161 -9.03 -11.70 -23.60
CA GLU A 161 -8.24 -12.86 -24.00
C GLU A 161 -6.79 -12.68 -23.57
N GLN A 162 -6.22 -11.49 -23.78
CA GLN A 162 -4.87 -11.18 -23.33
C GLN A 162 -4.75 -11.10 -21.80
N MET A 163 -5.77 -10.59 -21.10
CA MET A 163 -5.79 -10.58 -19.64
C MET A 163 -5.73 -12.00 -19.06
N GLU A 164 -6.53 -12.93 -19.60
CA GLU A 164 -6.54 -14.34 -19.19
C GLU A 164 -5.20 -15.01 -19.50
N ASN A 165 -4.69 -14.85 -20.72
CA ASN A 165 -3.40 -15.41 -21.15
C ASN A 165 -2.21 -14.91 -20.30
N LEU A 166 -2.32 -13.70 -19.75
CA LEU A 166 -1.28 -13.08 -18.90
C LEU A 166 -1.46 -13.39 -17.41
N GLY A 167 -2.44 -14.21 -17.03
CA GLY A 167 -2.61 -14.70 -15.67
C GLY A 167 -3.30 -13.70 -14.74
N ILE A 168 -4.32 -12.97 -15.20
CA ILE A 168 -5.06 -12.01 -14.35
C ILE A 168 -5.60 -12.64 -13.06
N TYR A 169 -5.97 -13.91 -13.06
CA TYR A 169 -6.52 -14.63 -11.91
C TYR A 169 -5.46 -15.03 -10.87
N GLU A 170 -4.17 -14.95 -11.22
CA GLU A 170 -3.06 -15.34 -10.34
C GLU A 170 -2.63 -14.22 -9.40
N VAL A 171 -3.19 -13.01 -9.56
CA VAL A 171 -2.77 -11.81 -8.84
C VAL A 171 -3.94 -11.05 -8.23
N ILE A 172 -3.68 -10.43 -7.09
CA ILE A 172 -4.57 -9.46 -6.45
C ILE A 172 -3.88 -8.09 -6.34
N GLU A 173 -4.63 -7.07 -5.91
CA GLU A 173 -4.14 -5.70 -5.80
C GLU A 173 -2.86 -5.61 -4.94
N GLU A 174 -2.81 -6.34 -3.82
CA GLU A 174 -1.65 -6.34 -2.91
C GLU A 174 -0.36 -6.79 -3.59
N ASP A 175 -0.44 -7.77 -4.51
CA ASP A 175 0.72 -8.28 -5.25
C ASP A 175 1.33 -7.21 -6.16
N MET A 176 0.51 -6.30 -6.66
CA MET A 176 0.90 -5.21 -7.55
C MET A 176 1.25 -3.91 -6.81
N ALA A 177 1.15 -3.88 -5.49
CA ALA A 177 1.34 -2.64 -4.72
C ALA A 177 2.77 -2.07 -4.86
N LEU A 178 3.79 -2.94 -4.98
CA LEU A 178 5.15 -2.50 -5.29
C LEU A 178 5.30 -2.02 -6.74
N CYS A 179 4.58 -2.61 -7.69
CA CYS A 179 4.54 -2.16 -9.08
C CYS A 179 3.97 -0.73 -9.17
N GLU A 180 2.93 -0.44 -8.40
CA GLU A 180 2.38 0.92 -8.26
C GLU A 180 3.42 1.89 -7.68
N PHE A 181 4.06 1.51 -6.57
CA PHE A 181 5.05 2.34 -5.89
C PHE A 181 6.19 2.78 -6.80
N VAL A 182 6.65 1.89 -7.69
CA VAL A 182 7.79 2.14 -8.59
C VAL A 182 7.38 2.76 -9.93
N CYS A 183 6.08 2.91 -10.20
CA CYS A 183 5.57 3.39 -11.47
C CYS A 183 6.00 4.83 -11.79
N THR A 184 6.69 5.00 -12.93
CA THR A 184 7.02 6.34 -13.46
C THR A 184 5.83 7.12 -14.00
N SER A 185 4.80 6.42 -14.47
CA SER A 185 3.58 7.02 -15.03
C SER A 185 2.57 7.45 -13.96
N LYS A 186 2.83 7.12 -12.68
CA LYS A 186 1.95 7.43 -11.54
C LYS A 186 0.52 6.92 -11.75
N ILE A 187 0.36 5.77 -12.40
CA ILE A 187 -0.95 5.14 -12.54
C ILE A 187 -1.29 4.37 -11.26
N ASP A 188 -2.59 4.32 -10.92
CA ASP A 188 -3.10 3.54 -9.79
C ASP A 188 -3.20 2.06 -10.21
N VAL A 189 -2.06 1.36 -10.27
CA VAL A 189 -1.95 -0.03 -10.75
C VAL A 189 -2.92 -0.96 -10.02
N GLN A 190 -3.04 -0.82 -8.70
CA GLN A 190 -3.95 -1.61 -7.87
C GLN A 190 -5.41 -1.40 -8.29
N ARG A 191 -5.81 -0.15 -8.52
CA ARG A 191 -7.17 0.18 -8.99
C ARG A 191 -7.42 -0.37 -10.39
N VAL A 192 -6.46 -0.21 -11.30
CA VAL A 192 -6.56 -0.76 -12.66
C VAL A 192 -6.74 -2.28 -12.61
N LEU A 193 -5.96 -3.00 -11.78
CA LEU A 193 -6.12 -4.44 -11.61
C LEU A 193 -7.51 -4.80 -11.08
N SER A 194 -8.00 -4.09 -10.06
CA SER A 194 -9.34 -4.30 -9.50
C SER A 194 -10.45 -4.13 -10.56
N GLU A 195 -10.33 -3.11 -11.42
CA GLU A 195 -11.22 -2.89 -12.56
C GLU A 195 -11.16 -4.04 -13.58
N GLY A 196 -9.96 -4.57 -13.85
CA GLY A 196 -9.76 -5.73 -14.72
C GLY A 196 -10.37 -7.01 -14.17
N LEU A 197 -10.16 -7.31 -12.88
CA LEU A 197 -10.75 -8.46 -12.21
C LEU A 197 -12.29 -8.40 -12.21
N LYS A 198 -12.83 -7.20 -11.96
CA LYS A 198 -14.27 -6.97 -12.04
C LYS A 198 -14.80 -7.20 -13.44
N LEU A 199 -14.10 -6.72 -14.47
CA LEU A 199 -14.47 -6.93 -15.87
C LEU A 199 -14.49 -8.43 -16.22
N MET A 200 -13.48 -9.20 -15.80
CA MET A 200 -13.47 -10.66 -16.01
C MET A 200 -14.68 -11.33 -15.34
N ALA A 201 -15.05 -10.89 -14.13
CA ALA A 201 -16.16 -11.45 -13.39
C ALA A 201 -17.54 -11.13 -14.00
N GLU A 202 -17.68 -9.99 -14.70
CA GLU A 202 -18.93 -9.61 -15.38
C GLU A 202 -19.16 -10.40 -16.68
N GLU A 203 -18.09 -10.87 -17.33
CA GLU A 203 -18.11 -11.58 -18.62
C GLU A 203 -18.07 -13.12 -18.46
N SER A 204 -17.91 -13.63 -17.24
CA SER A 204 -17.91 -15.07 -16.90
C SER A 204 -19.31 -15.57 -16.54
#